data_AF-A0AAN6YLB8-F1
#
_entry.id   AF-A0AAN6YLB8-F1
#
_cell.length_a   1.000
_cell.length_b   1.000
_cell.length_c   1.000
_cell.angle_alpha   90.00
_cell.angle_beta   90.00
_cell.angle_gamma   90.00
#
_symmetry.space_group_name_H-M   'P 1'
#
loop_
_entity.id
_entity.type
_entity.pdbx_description
1 polymer ?
#
loop_
_entity_poly.entity_id
_entity_poly.type
_entity_poly.pdbx_seq_one_letter_code
_entity_poly.pdbx_strand_id
1 'polypeptide(L)'
;MEIDDPSNATLIDALCTKVLRQETSLESFAHSCTKIWDIWMTILSRTILPPDITTQDPRIATAFIFLENVISQAEGVIQWLAYIQLTQLFTTLRIIIRNEREISRRLLGSSNLRRRGTGEDSIAIDLCENALGGTLKRAQTVERRRIGRRWVSLVKGSPLLSLTFTEEAEIIVNDFKRIHNGNLSLLGDRIAQQCPL
;
A
#
# COMPACT_ATOMS: atom_id res chain seq x y z
N MET A 1 21.06 -13.25 17.01
CA MET A 1 20.97 -13.07 18.47
C MET A 1 20.06 -11.87 18.69
N GLU A 2 18.76 -12.10 18.53
CA GLU A 2 17.73 -11.07 18.77
C GLU A 2 17.54 -10.99 20.27
N ILE A 3 17.88 -9.84 20.83
CA ILE A 3 17.42 -9.47 22.16
C ILE A 3 15.99 -9.00 21.92
N ASP A 4 15.03 -9.92 22.02
CA ASP A 4 13.63 -9.57 22.18
C ASP A 4 13.50 -8.81 23.51
N ASP A 5 13.33 -7.50 23.41
CA ASP A 5 13.01 -6.67 24.56
C ASP A 5 11.60 -7.10 25.06
N PRO A 6 11.48 -7.67 26.27
CA PRO A 6 10.20 -8.13 26.81
C PRO A 6 9.17 -7.00 26.94
N SER A 7 9.62 -5.74 27.01
CA SER A 7 8.76 -4.55 26.95
C SER A 7 8.07 -4.42 25.58
N ASN A 8 8.79 -4.72 24.50
CA ASN A 8 8.28 -4.64 23.15
C ASN A 8 7.31 -5.79 22.84
N ALA A 9 7.61 -7.01 23.29
CA ALA A 9 6.70 -8.16 23.14
C ALA A 9 5.33 -7.90 23.82
N THR A 10 5.35 -7.37 25.05
CA THR A 10 4.13 -7.01 25.80
C THR A 10 3.31 -5.92 25.09
N LEU A 11 3.99 -4.93 24.51
CA LEU A 11 3.34 -3.90 23.69
C LEU A 11 2.69 -4.51 22.44
N ILE A 12 3.39 -5.39 21.72
CA ILE A 12 2.87 -6.02 20.49
C ILE A 12 1.64 -6.88 20.79
N ASP A 13 1.63 -7.68 21.85
CA ASP A 13 0.47 -8.47 22.24
C ASP A 13 -0.74 -7.60 22.61
N ALA A 14 -0.51 -6.49 23.35
CA ALA A 14 -1.56 -5.53 23.67
C ALA A 14 -2.13 -4.84 22.41
N LEU A 15 -1.28 -4.51 21.43
CA LEU A 15 -1.72 -3.96 20.15
C LEU A 15 -2.47 -4.99 19.31
N CYS A 16 -2.01 -6.24 19.28
CA CYS A 16 -2.66 -7.34 18.55
C CYS A 16 -4.10 -7.54 19.00
N THR A 17 -4.30 -7.55 20.32
CA THR A 17 -5.62 -7.67 20.96
C THR A 17 -6.58 -6.53 20.59
N LYS A 18 -6.04 -5.32 20.38
CA LYS A 18 -6.83 -4.14 19.98
C LYS A 18 -7.12 -4.10 18.49
N VAL A 19 -6.18 -4.54 17.65
CA VAL A 19 -6.29 -4.50 16.20
C VAL A 19 -7.24 -5.56 15.68
N LEU A 20 -7.29 -6.73 16.31
CA LEU A 20 -8.12 -7.83 15.87
C LEU A 20 -9.56 -7.70 16.38
N ARG A 21 -10.53 -7.92 15.48
CA ARG A 21 -11.94 -8.10 15.85
C ARG A 21 -12.07 -9.36 16.70
N GLN A 22 -12.47 -9.19 17.95
CA GLN A 22 -12.61 -10.29 18.89
C GLN A 22 -13.93 -11.05 18.74
N GLU A 23 -14.97 -10.40 18.19
CA GLU A 23 -16.32 -10.94 18.16
C GLU A 23 -17.01 -10.61 16.83
N THR A 24 -17.08 -11.58 15.93
CA THR A 24 -17.94 -11.52 14.74
C THR A 24 -18.44 -12.93 14.49
N SER A 25 -19.75 -13.12 14.32
CA SER A 25 -20.28 -14.44 13.97
C SER A 25 -19.64 -14.89 12.64
N LEU A 26 -19.39 -16.20 12.50
CA LEU A 26 -18.79 -16.75 11.27
C LEU A 26 -19.58 -16.32 10.02
N GLU A 27 -20.91 -16.24 10.15
CA GLU A 27 -21.80 -15.78 9.08
C GLU A 27 -21.61 -14.30 8.72
N SER A 28 -21.47 -13.42 9.72
CA SER A 28 -21.21 -12.00 9.49
C SER A 28 -19.83 -11.76 8.87
N PHE A 29 -18.84 -12.56 9.28
CA PHE A 29 -17.51 -12.54 8.67
C PHE A 29 -17.56 -13.02 7.22
N ALA A 30 -18.18 -14.18 6.95
CA ALA A 30 -18.31 -14.72 5.60
C ALA A 30 -19.02 -13.75 4.64
N HIS A 31 -20.11 -13.13 5.10
CA HIS A 31 -20.82 -12.12 4.32
C HIS A 31 -19.96 -10.89 4.01
N SER A 32 -19.17 -10.44 4.99
CA SER A 32 -18.23 -9.33 4.83
C SER A 32 -17.12 -9.67 3.83
N CYS A 33 -16.60 -10.91 3.88
CA CYS A 33 -15.60 -11.41 2.93
C CYS A 33 -16.11 -11.35 1.49
N THR A 34 -17.32 -11.84 1.19
CA THR A 34 -17.85 -11.81 -0.18
C THR A 34 -17.97 -10.38 -0.70
N LYS A 35 -18.54 -9.46 0.09
CA LYS A 35 -18.70 -8.07 -0.32
C LYS A 35 -17.36 -7.37 -0.55
N ILE A 36 -16.40 -7.57 0.35
CA ILE A 36 -15.08 -6.95 0.24
C ILE A 36 -14.25 -7.59 -0.87
N TRP A 37 -14.42 -8.88 -1.13
CA TRP A 37 -13.78 -9.56 -2.25
C TRP A 37 -14.19 -8.94 -3.59
N ASP A 38 -15.48 -8.71 -3.82
CA ASP A 38 -15.96 -8.09 -5.06
C ASP A 38 -15.41 -6.67 -5.25
N ILE A 39 -15.35 -5.89 -4.17
CA ILE A 39 -14.76 -4.54 -4.16
C ILE A 39 -13.27 -4.62 -4.43
N TRP A 40 -12.56 -5.57 -3.81
CA TRP A 40 -11.14 -5.77 -4.00
C TRP A 40 -10.81 -6.16 -5.45
N MET A 41 -11.59 -7.07 -6.04
CA MET A 41 -11.46 -7.44 -7.45
C MET A 41 -11.72 -6.26 -8.39
N THR A 42 -12.68 -5.40 -8.04
CA THR A 42 -12.93 -4.14 -8.77
C THR A 42 -11.72 -3.21 -8.71
N ILE A 43 -11.13 -3.03 -7.52
CA ILE A 43 -9.91 -2.23 -7.34
C ILE A 43 -8.77 -2.79 -8.18
N LEU A 44 -8.51 -4.10 -8.09
CA LEU A 44 -7.44 -4.76 -8.84
C LEU A 44 -7.63 -4.62 -10.36
N SER A 45 -8.82 -4.90 -10.87
CA SER A 45 -9.11 -4.85 -12.32
C SER A 45 -8.83 -3.48 -12.95
N ARG A 46 -8.95 -2.40 -12.17
CA ARG A 46 -8.74 -1.02 -12.63
C ARG A 46 -7.33 -0.49 -12.40
N THR A 47 -6.50 -1.23 -11.67
CA THR A 47 -5.22 -0.71 -11.17
C THR A 47 -4.03 -1.63 -11.43
N ILE A 48 -4.26 -2.89 -11.81
CA ILE A 48 -3.19 -3.76 -12.30
C ILE A 48 -2.72 -3.23 -13.65
N LEU A 49 -1.43 -2.92 -13.72
CA LEU A 49 -0.76 -2.49 -14.94
C LEU A 49 -0.10 -3.70 -15.62
N PRO A 50 -0.27 -3.89 -16.94
CA PRO A 50 0.48 -4.90 -17.66
C PRO A 50 1.99 -4.60 -17.64
N PRO A 51 2.85 -5.63 -17.67
CA PRO A 51 4.30 -5.45 -17.50
C PRO A 51 5.00 -4.84 -18.72
N ASP A 52 4.33 -4.80 -19.87
CA ASP A 52 4.85 -4.37 -21.18
C ASP A 52 4.50 -2.91 -21.54
N ILE A 53 3.81 -2.20 -20.65
CA ILE A 53 3.42 -0.81 -20.88
C ILE A 53 4.57 0.16 -20.63
N THR A 54 4.44 1.37 -21.18
CA THR A 54 5.38 2.46 -20.97
C THR A 54 4.85 3.49 -19.96
N THR A 55 5.71 4.38 -19.49
CA THR A 55 5.37 5.51 -18.61
C THR A 55 4.39 6.51 -19.25
N GLN A 56 4.19 6.44 -20.57
CA GLN A 56 3.23 7.26 -21.31
C GLN A 56 1.86 6.59 -21.45
N ASP A 57 1.71 5.35 -20.96
CA ASP A 57 0.45 4.62 -21.09
C ASP A 57 -0.66 5.28 -20.24
N PRO A 58 -1.82 5.62 -20.84
CA PRO A 58 -2.89 6.31 -20.14
C PRO A 58 -3.48 5.50 -18.97
N ARG A 59 -3.32 4.16 -18.97
CA ARG A 59 -3.78 3.30 -17.87
C ARG A 59 -3.11 3.66 -16.54
N ILE A 60 -1.88 4.17 -16.56
CA ILE A 60 -1.19 4.64 -15.35
C ILE A 60 -1.98 5.78 -14.71
N ALA A 61 -2.37 6.78 -15.51
CA ALA A 61 -3.13 7.91 -15.00
C ALA A 61 -4.53 7.50 -14.53
N THR A 62 -5.22 6.65 -15.31
CA THR A 62 -6.55 6.13 -14.92
C THR A 62 -6.49 5.36 -13.60
N ALA A 63 -5.46 4.54 -13.37
CA ALA A 63 -5.29 3.79 -12.14
C ALA A 63 -5.09 4.72 -10.92
N PHE A 64 -4.28 5.77 -11.05
CA PHE A 64 -4.09 6.74 -9.97
C PHE A 64 -5.37 7.52 -9.65
N ILE A 65 -6.07 8.03 -10.67
CA ILE A 65 -7.34 8.74 -10.49
C ILE A 65 -8.37 7.83 -9.80
N PHE A 66 -8.45 6.56 -10.20
CA PHE A 66 -9.38 5.62 -9.60
C PHE A 66 -9.07 5.39 -8.11
N LEU A 67 -7.82 5.08 -7.76
CA LEU A 67 -7.43 4.86 -6.36
C LEU A 67 -7.61 6.12 -5.53
N GLU A 68 -7.31 7.29 -6.09
CA GLU A 68 -7.48 8.56 -5.41
C GLU A 68 -8.94 8.83 -5.02
N ASN A 69 -9.87 8.54 -5.94
CA ASN A 69 -11.30 8.65 -5.66
C ASN A 69 -11.72 7.66 -4.57
N VAL A 70 -11.26 6.40 -4.62
CA VAL A 70 -11.61 5.41 -3.59
C VAL A 70 -11.07 5.84 -2.23
N ILE A 71 -9.79 6.27 -2.14
CA ILE A 71 -9.18 6.70 -0.88
C ILE A 71 -9.93 7.91 -0.28
N SER A 72 -10.42 8.80 -1.13
CA SER A 72 -11.08 10.04 -0.68
C SER A 72 -12.55 9.86 -0.30
N GLN A 73 -13.21 8.80 -0.79
CA GLN A 73 -14.65 8.58 -0.58
C GLN A 73 -14.97 7.38 0.32
N ALA A 74 -14.04 6.44 0.47
CA ALA A 74 -14.22 5.26 1.30
C ALA A 74 -13.61 5.43 2.68
N GLU A 75 -14.11 4.63 3.62
CA GLU A 75 -13.62 4.50 4.99
C GLU A 75 -13.36 3.03 5.32
N GLY A 76 -12.61 2.78 6.40
CA GLY A 76 -12.32 1.44 6.88
C GLY A 76 -11.64 0.55 5.84
N VAL A 77 -12.00 -0.74 5.82
CA VAL A 77 -11.34 -1.79 5.02
C VAL A 77 -11.18 -1.42 3.55
N ILE A 78 -12.18 -0.80 2.92
CA ILE A 78 -12.13 -0.43 1.50
C ILE A 78 -11.02 0.62 1.26
N GLN A 79 -10.93 1.61 2.14
CA GLN A 79 -9.89 2.63 2.08
C GLN A 79 -8.51 2.02 2.30
N TRP A 80 -8.39 1.10 3.26
CA TRP A 80 -7.12 0.43 3.58
C TRP A 80 -6.64 -0.43 2.40
N LEU A 81 -7.55 -1.16 1.74
CA LEU A 81 -7.26 -1.90 0.50
C LEU A 81 -6.78 -0.97 -0.62
N ALA A 82 -7.39 0.20 -0.78
CA ALA A 82 -6.94 1.18 -1.76
C ALA A 82 -5.53 1.72 -1.46
N TYR A 83 -5.19 1.95 -0.19
CA TYR A 83 -3.83 2.31 0.24
C TYR A 83 -2.80 1.21 -0.04
N ILE A 84 -3.17 -0.05 0.20
CA ILE A 84 -2.35 -1.23 -0.12
C ILE A 84 -2.10 -1.28 -1.62
N GLN A 85 -3.17 -1.17 -2.43
CA GLN A 85 -3.05 -1.20 -3.88
C GLN A 85 -2.27 -0.02 -4.45
N LEU A 86 -2.41 1.18 -3.87
CA LEU A 86 -1.59 2.33 -4.23
C LEU A 86 -0.09 2.01 -4.07
N THR A 87 0.27 1.33 -2.99
CA THR A 87 1.66 0.92 -2.76
C THR A 87 2.14 -0.06 -3.82
N GLN A 88 1.31 -1.04 -4.19
CA GLN A 88 1.62 -2.02 -5.24
C GLN A 88 1.72 -1.37 -6.64
N LEU A 89 0.83 -0.41 -6.94
CA LEU A 89 0.87 0.37 -8.17
C LEU A 89 2.19 1.15 -8.29
N PHE A 90 2.63 1.82 -7.22
CA PHE A 90 3.94 2.49 -7.19
C PHE A 90 5.10 1.53 -7.38
N THR A 91 5.06 0.33 -6.77
CA THR A 91 6.10 -0.69 -6.98
C THR A 91 6.15 -1.14 -8.43
N THR A 92 5.00 -1.40 -9.05
CA THR A 92 4.90 -1.81 -10.46
C THR A 92 5.41 -0.70 -11.38
N LEU A 93 5.00 0.55 -11.13
CA LEU A 93 5.44 1.70 -11.92
C LEU A 93 6.96 1.91 -11.83
N ARG A 94 7.56 1.70 -10.64
CA ARG A 94 9.02 1.75 -10.50
C ARG A 94 9.73 0.70 -11.35
N ILE A 95 9.17 -0.51 -11.45
CA ILE A 95 9.70 -1.57 -12.31
C ILE A 95 9.62 -1.14 -13.79
N ILE A 96 8.49 -0.59 -14.22
CA ILE A 96 8.32 -0.05 -15.58
C ILE A 96 9.37 1.03 -15.89
N ILE A 97 9.50 2.03 -15.01
CA ILE A 97 10.50 3.12 -15.15
C ILE A 97 11.92 2.56 -15.23
N ARG A 98 12.24 1.56 -14.40
CA ARG A 98 13.56 0.91 -14.39
C ARG A 98 13.84 0.20 -15.70
N ASN A 99 12.86 -0.54 -16.22
CA ASN A 99 12.97 -1.28 -17.47
C ASN A 99 13.16 -0.33 -18.66
N GLU A 100 12.39 0.76 -18.74
CA GLU A 100 12.57 1.78 -19.78
C GLU A 100 13.97 2.40 -19.75
N ARG A 101 14.48 2.70 -18.56
CA ARG A 101 15.84 3.23 -18.38
C ARG A 101 16.91 2.23 -18.80
N GLU A 102 16.70 0.94 -18.54
CA GLU A 102 17.63 -0.11 -18.96
C GLU A 102 17.65 -0.27 -20.48
N ILE A 103 16.49 -0.31 -21.13
CA ILE A 103 16.35 -0.36 -22.59
C ILE A 103 17.02 0.87 -23.21
N SER A 104 16.71 2.06 -22.71
CA SER A 104 17.28 3.30 -23.25
C SER A 104 18.80 3.33 -23.11
N ARG A 105 19.36 2.85 -21.97
CA ARG A 105 20.81 2.76 -21.78
C ARG A 105 21.47 1.81 -22.79
N ARG A 106 20.82 0.69 -23.12
CA ARG A 106 21.31 -0.27 -24.09
C ARG A 106 21.26 0.28 -25.53
N LEU A 107 20.23 1.05 -25.87
CA LEU A 107 20.00 1.53 -27.24
C LEU A 107 20.72 2.85 -27.57
N LEU A 108 20.80 3.80 -26.63
CA LEU A 108 21.22 5.19 -26.90
C LEU A 108 22.61 5.54 -26.33
N GLY A 109 23.27 4.59 -25.65
CA GLY A 109 24.51 4.85 -24.94
C GLY A 109 24.32 5.66 -23.65
N SER A 110 25.28 5.54 -22.73
CA SER A 110 25.18 6.05 -21.35
C SER A 110 25.15 7.59 -21.24
N SER A 111 25.37 8.32 -22.34
CA SER A 111 25.61 9.77 -22.36
C SER A 111 24.34 10.64 -22.31
N ASN A 112 23.18 10.15 -22.78
CA ASN A 112 21.99 11.00 -23.01
C ASN A 112 20.84 10.85 -21.99
N LEU A 113 20.95 9.96 -21.00
CA LEU A 113 19.81 9.58 -20.13
C LEU A 113 19.81 10.20 -18.74
N ARG A 114 20.76 11.08 -18.43
CA ARG A 114 20.82 11.73 -17.13
C ARG A 114 20.08 13.07 -17.15
N ARG A 115 18.80 13.06 -16.76
CA ARG A 115 18.39 14.06 -15.75
C ARG A 115 19.10 13.66 -14.45
N ARG A 116 20.35 14.12 -14.27
CA ARG A 116 21.15 13.87 -13.06
C ARG A 116 20.28 14.24 -11.85
N GLY A 117 19.95 13.25 -11.00
CA GLY A 117 19.33 13.48 -9.69
C GLY A 117 17.90 12.95 -9.50
N THR A 118 17.16 12.58 -10.55
CA THR A 118 15.77 12.11 -10.36
C THR A 118 15.71 10.59 -10.22
N GLY A 119 15.48 10.09 -9.00
CA GLY A 119 15.26 8.66 -8.74
C GLY A 119 13.97 8.13 -9.38
N GLU A 120 13.86 6.80 -9.56
CA GLU A 120 12.62 6.13 -10.02
C GLU A 120 11.40 6.57 -9.20
N ASP A 121 11.62 6.73 -7.89
CA ASP A 121 10.58 7.13 -6.95
C ASP A 121 10.05 8.54 -7.21
N SER A 122 10.94 9.48 -7.55
CA SER A 122 10.53 10.84 -7.91
C SER A 122 9.76 10.86 -9.21
N ILE A 123 10.19 10.10 -10.23
CA ILE A 123 9.45 9.99 -11.50
C ILE A 123 8.05 9.42 -11.26
N ALA A 124 7.93 8.36 -10.45
CA ALA A 124 6.65 7.76 -10.15
C ALA A 124 5.70 8.76 -9.44
N ILE A 125 6.24 9.58 -8.52
CA ILE A 125 5.46 10.63 -7.85
C ILE A 125 5.04 11.70 -8.87
N ASP A 126 5.95 12.16 -9.73
CA ASP A 126 5.66 13.18 -10.74
C ASP A 126 4.55 12.70 -11.70
N LEU A 127 4.57 11.43 -12.10
CA LEU A 127 3.51 10.81 -12.92
C LEU A 127 2.16 10.79 -12.19
N CYS A 128 2.15 10.48 -10.90
CA CYS A 128 0.94 10.53 -10.08
C CYS A 128 0.38 11.96 -9.98
N GLU A 129 1.23 12.94 -9.66
CA GLU A 129 0.83 14.35 -9.57
C GLU A 129 0.25 14.87 -10.89
N ASN A 130 0.90 14.53 -12.01
CA ASN A 130 0.42 14.88 -13.35
C ASN A 130 -0.92 14.21 -13.66
N ALA A 131 -1.09 12.93 -13.33
CA ALA A 131 -2.34 12.20 -13.51
C ALA A 131 -3.50 12.83 -12.74
N LEU A 132 -3.23 13.35 -11.54
CA LEU A 132 -4.22 13.99 -10.69
C LEU A 132 -4.43 15.49 -10.99
N GLY A 133 -3.77 16.03 -12.02
CA GLY A 133 -3.95 17.41 -12.47
C GLY A 133 -3.65 18.46 -11.40
N GLY A 134 -2.76 18.16 -10.45
CA GLY A 134 -2.44 19.05 -9.32
C GLY A 134 -3.48 19.05 -8.18
N THR A 135 -4.51 18.21 -8.25
CA THR A 135 -5.49 18.03 -7.15
C THR A 135 -4.81 17.57 -5.86
N LEU A 136 -3.77 16.74 -6.00
CA LEU A 136 -2.98 16.24 -4.88
C LEU A 136 -1.57 16.83 -4.89
N LYS A 137 -1.20 17.52 -3.81
CA LYS A 137 0.15 18.05 -3.66
C LYS A 137 1.14 16.91 -3.42
N ARG A 138 2.39 17.09 -3.84
CA ARG A 138 3.51 16.16 -3.58
C ARG A 138 3.56 15.60 -2.16
N ALA A 139 3.43 16.50 -1.17
CA ALA A 139 3.48 16.12 0.24
C ALA A 139 2.36 15.14 0.61
N GLN A 140 1.16 15.32 0.05
CA GLN A 140 0.02 14.43 0.27
C GLN A 140 0.22 13.09 -0.45
N THR A 141 0.76 13.09 -1.67
CA THR A 141 1.15 11.85 -2.37
C THR A 141 2.16 11.05 -1.56
N VAL A 142 3.20 11.70 -1.05
CA VAL A 142 4.22 11.08 -0.18
C VAL A 142 3.58 10.52 1.08
N GLU A 143 2.65 11.26 1.69
CA GLU A 143 1.96 10.84 2.90
C GLU A 143 1.07 9.61 2.67
N ARG A 144 0.26 9.60 1.61
CA ARG A 144 -0.57 8.46 1.25
C ARG A 144 0.26 7.21 0.97
N ARG A 145 1.41 7.36 0.31
CA ARG A 145 2.36 6.25 0.13
C ARG A 145 2.93 5.76 1.45
N ARG A 146 3.17 6.65 2.41
CA ARG A 146 3.65 6.29 3.74
C ARG A 146 2.59 5.49 4.51
N ILE A 147 1.34 5.93 4.48
CA ILE A 147 0.19 5.21 5.05
C ILE A 147 0.05 3.83 4.39
N GLY A 148 0.07 3.76 3.06
CA GLY A 148 0.01 2.50 2.31
C GLY A 148 1.11 1.51 2.67
N ARG A 149 2.37 1.95 2.78
CA ARG A 149 3.47 1.07 3.22
C ARG A 149 3.28 0.52 4.63
N ARG A 150 2.67 1.29 5.52
CA ARG A 150 2.37 0.85 6.89
C ARG A 150 1.25 -0.18 6.89
N TRP A 151 0.20 0.02 6.10
CA TRP A 151 -0.81 -1.01 5.86
C TRP A 151 -0.20 -2.28 5.28
N VAL A 152 0.65 -2.20 4.25
CA VAL A 152 1.35 -3.37 3.69
C VAL A 152 2.19 -4.09 4.74
N SER A 153 2.86 -3.34 5.62
CA SER A 153 3.66 -3.92 6.71
C SER A 153 2.79 -4.66 7.72
N LEU A 154 1.59 -4.15 8.02
CA LEU A 154 0.66 -4.76 8.96
C LEU A 154 -0.02 -6.01 8.37
N VAL A 155 -0.42 -5.98 7.10
CA VAL A 155 -1.14 -7.11 6.45
C VAL A 155 -0.22 -8.21 5.92
N LYS A 156 1.11 -8.03 6.00
CA LYS A 156 2.12 -9.01 5.61
C LYS A 156 1.93 -9.67 4.24
N GLY A 157 1.43 -8.87 3.28
CA GLY A 157 1.23 -9.32 1.90
C GLY A 157 -0.11 -10.01 1.64
N SER A 158 -0.98 -10.19 2.64
CA SER A 158 -2.36 -10.64 2.46
C SER A 158 -3.34 -9.48 2.68
N PRO A 159 -3.77 -8.76 1.63
CA PRO A 159 -4.71 -7.64 1.77
C PRO A 159 -6.01 -8.04 2.49
N LEU A 160 -6.43 -9.30 2.38
CA LEU A 160 -7.63 -9.82 3.05
C LEU A 160 -7.50 -9.88 4.57
N LEU A 161 -6.28 -9.87 5.11
CA LEU A 161 -6.07 -9.76 6.56
C LEU A 161 -6.67 -8.46 7.11
N SER A 162 -6.82 -7.42 6.29
CA SER A 162 -7.50 -6.18 6.68
C SER A 162 -8.95 -6.37 7.13
N LEU A 163 -9.61 -7.47 6.75
CA LEU A 163 -10.97 -7.81 7.19
C LEU A 163 -11.07 -8.13 8.67
N THR A 164 -9.99 -8.65 9.26
CA THR A 164 -9.96 -8.99 10.68
C THR A 164 -9.68 -7.77 11.55
N PHE A 165 -9.38 -6.62 10.93
CA PHE A 165 -8.98 -5.42 11.66
C PHE A 165 -10.15 -4.56 12.09
N THR A 166 -10.00 -3.96 13.26
CA THR A 166 -10.86 -2.92 13.81
C THR A 166 -10.36 -1.52 13.40
N GLU A 167 -11.10 -0.49 13.77
CA GLU A 167 -10.72 0.92 13.51
C GLU A 167 -9.44 1.33 14.26
N GLU A 168 -9.11 0.65 15.36
CA GLU A 168 -7.84 0.84 16.08
C GLU A 168 -6.63 0.59 15.19
N ALA A 169 -6.74 -0.30 14.19
CA ALA A 169 -5.69 -0.52 13.21
C ALA A 169 -5.35 0.76 12.44
N GLU A 170 -6.36 1.55 12.09
CA GLU A 170 -6.17 2.83 11.40
C GLU A 170 -5.48 3.85 12.29
N ILE A 171 -5.86 3.92 13.57
CA ILE A 171 -5.19 4.80 14.55
C ILE A 171 -3.70 4.43 14.66
N ILE A 172 -3.39 3.13 14.76
CA ILE A 172 -2.01 2.64 14.87
C ILE A 172 -1.22 2.88 13.57
N VAL A 173 -1.84 2.68 12.41
CA VAL A 173 -1.23 2.97 11.11
C VAL A 173 -0.98 4.47 10.94
N ASN A 174 -1.84 5.33 11.47
CA ASN A 174 -1.69 6.79 11.38
C ASN A 174 -0.82 7.39 12.50
N ASP A 175 -0.52 6.66 13.58
CA ASP A 175 0.37 7.14 14.66
C ASP A 175 1.85 6.88 14.34
N PHE A 176 2.37 7.67 13.40
CA PHE A 176 3.76 7.55 12.95
C PHE A 176 4.79 8.04 13.96
N LYS A 177 4.36 8.83 14.95
CA LYS A 177 5.23 9.40 15.96
C LYS A 177 5.53 8.39 17.06
N ARG A 178 4.55 7.55 17.39
CA ARG A 178 4.67 6.56 18.47
C ARG A 178 4.95 5.16 17.97
N ILE A 179 4.45 4.79 16.80
CA ILE A 179 4.62 3.44 16.26
C ILE A 179 5.55 3.47 15.07
N HIS A 180 6.75 2.92 15.25
CA HIS A 180 7.72 2.76 14.16
C HIS A 180 7.31 1.62 13.22
N ASN A 181 7.78 1.67 11.96
CA ASN A 181 7.43 0.65 10.96
C ASN A 181 7.93 -0.75 11.35
N GLY A 182 9.03 -0.84 12.12
CA GLY A 182 9.50 -2.12 12.67
C GLY A 182 8.49 -2.75 13.62
N ASN A 183 7.88 -1.96 14.51
CA ASN A 183 6.85 -2.44 15.44
C ASN A 183 5.57 -2.86 14.68
N LEU A 184 5.18 -2.12 13.64
CA LEU A 184 4.08 -2.53 12.76
C LEU A 184 4.36 -3.84 12.03
N SER A 185 5.61 -4.04 11.60
CA SER A 185 6.04 -5.29 10.99
C SER A 185 5.93 -6.44 12.00
N LEU A 186 6.47 -6.29 13.22
CA LEU A 186 6.35 -7.32 14.26
C LEU A 186 4.89 -7.62 14.61
N LEU A 187 4.05 -6.59 14.70
CA LEU A 187 2.61 -6.74 14.91
C LEU A 187 1.95 -7.52 13.78
N GLY A 188 2.28 -7.23 12.52
CA GLY A 188 1.78 -8.00 11.38
C GLY A 188 2.21 -9.47 11.42
N ASP A 189 3.45 -9.76 11.84
CA ASP A 189 3.94 -11.14 11.97
C ASP A 189 3.15 -11.88 13.07
N ARG A 190 2.91 -11.20 14.19
CA ARG A 190 2.12 -11.74 15.30
C ARG A 190 0.68 -12.04 14.90
N ILE A 191 0.06 -11.11 14.16
CA ILE A 191 -1.30 -11.28 13.63
C ILE A 191 -1.35 -12.47 12.67
N ALA A 192 -0.40 -12.58 11.73
CA ALA A 192 -0.36 -13.67 10.76
C ALA A 192 -0.22 -15.05 11.43
N GLN A 193 0.44 -15.13 12.58
CA GLN A 193 0.49 -16.35 13.39
C GLN A 193 -0.85 -16.71 14.05
N GLN A 194 -1.65 -15.72 14.43
CA GLN A 194 -2.96 -15.92 15.08
C GLN A 194 -4.10 -16.12 14.07
N CYS A 195 -3.94 -15.59 12.86
CA CYS A 195 -4.91 -15.66 11.78
C CYS A 195 -4.26 -16.26 10.52
N PRO A 196 -4.05 -17.59 10.46
CA PRO A 196 -3.59 -18.23 9.24
C PRO A 196 -4.69 -18.13 8.18
N LEU A 197 -4.51 -17.20 7.23
CA LEU A 197 -5.32 -17.05 6.02
C LEU A 197 -4.72 -17.84 4.86
#